data_AF-A0A928NIK8-F1
#
_entry.id   AF-A0A928NIK8-F1
#
_cell.length_a   1.000
_cell.length_b   1.000
_cell.length_c   1.000
_cell.angle_alpha   90.00
_cell.angle_beta   90.00
_cell.angle_gamma   90.00
#
_symmetry.space_group_name_H-M   'P 1'
#
loop_
_entity.id
_entity.type
_entity.pdbx_description
1 polymer ?
#
loop_
_entity_poly.entity_id
_entity_poly.type
_entity_poly.pdbx_seq_one_letter_code
_entity_poly.pdbx_strand_id
1 'polypeptide(L)'
;MQNKNGVILEMPSVIDYDYEVVCGAPQTQFPNKFSIDRKYAGKVKNQGNVGSCVAMVISSIAEVLYRKTKENEGFTEETDLYKDFSEGWVYGALRNDDSTAEGMIVSNALEYWRLLGSLPSIYFDMLYEMPDIKKVVKSREDLYKIAKEFPIGGYVALNYADKERRDNTIKDALTKYGYGLLAVSNNYFGEGHCIMLTGWDDENDKYEFKNSWGENYRDKGFGYIPKDKVNSVYLILMDKPGLKFTDVSEDKWYFKPIRSAVLAGIVKGVNETSFEPDRPVTRAEFTQGLLNVYKKIDEQNNAMYKSLIEYIDRKVDKKPV
;
A
#
# COMPACT_ATOMS: atom_id res chain seq x y z
N MET A 1 -1.53 -27.52 7.20
CA MET A 1 -0.27 -26.75 7.31
C MET A 1 -0.64 -25.35 7.75
N GLN A 2 0.11 -24.77 8.69
CA GLN A 2 -0.17 -23.43 9.21
C GLN A 2 0.37 -22.41 8.22
N ASN A 3 -0.49 -21.57 7.65
CA ASN A 3 -0.03 -20.53 6.73
C ASN A 3 0.88 -19.56 7.50
N LYS A 4 1.98 -19.16 6.86
CA LYS A 4 2.99 -18.28 7.45
C LYS A 4 2.55 -16.83 7.34
N ASN A 5 2.99 -15.94 8.22
CA ASN A 5 2.88 -14.52 7.96
C ASN A 5 4.20 -13.98 7.38
N GLY A 6 4.23 -12.73 6.90
CA GLY A 6 5.30 -12.28 6.01
C GLY A 6 5.43 -10.79 5.78
N VAL A 7 4.83 -9.96 6.62
CA VAL A 7 5.09 -8.52 6.59
C VAL A 7 6.17 -8.18 7.61
N ILE A 8 7.17 -7.43 7.18
CA ILE A 8 8.19 -6.85 8.05
C ILE A 8 7.67 -5.46 8.43
N LEU A 9 7.49 -5.24 9.73
CA LEU A 9 7.01 -3.97 10.25
C LEU A 9 8.04 -2.87 10.02
N GLU A 10 7.58 -1.71 9.59
CA GLU A 10 8.42 -0.56 9.30
C GLU A 10 7.88 0.70 9.97
N MET A 11 8.75 1.71 10.09
CA MET A 11 8.31 3.06 10.40
C MET A 11 7.75 3.68 9.11
N PRO A 12 6.56 4.30 9.14
CA PRO A 12 6.04 5.02 7.98
C PRO A 12 7.00 6.13 7.56
N SER A 13 7.02 6.47 6.27
CA SER A 13 7.97 7.46 5.75
C SER A 13 7.37 8.86 5.79
N VAL A 14 8.16 9.86 6.20
CA VAL A 14 7.73 11.27 6.16
C VAL A 14 7.53 11.81 4.74
N ILE A 15 8.05 11.09 3.74
CA ILE A 15 7.91 11.42 2.32
C ILE A 15 6.83 10.59 1.61
N ASP A 16 6.09 9.74 2.33
CA ASP A 16 4.89 9.11 1.78
C ASP A 16 3.90 10.19 1.35
N TYR A 17 3.21 9.97 0.23
CA TYR A 17 2.26 10.95 -0.27
C TYR A 17 1.11 11.14 0.71
N ASP A 18 0.67 12.38 0.83
CA ASP A 18 -0.44 12.80 1.65
C ASP A 18 -1.76 12.67 0.88
N TYR A 19 -2.77 12.04 1.49
CA TYR A 19 -4.03 11.76 0.81
C TYR A 19 -4.74 13.02 0.37
N GLU A 20 -4.80 14.05 1.22
CA GLU A 20 -5.56 15.25 0.89
C GLU A 20 -4.90 16.05 -0.23
N VAL A 21 -3.57 15.99 -0.30
CA VAL A 21 -2.81 16.62 -1.38
C VAL A 21 -3.04 15.89 -2.71
N VAL A 22 -2.96 14.56 -2.71
CA VAL A 22 -2.99 13.76 -3.94
C VAL A 22 -4.40 13.46 -4.41
N CYS A 23 -5.28 13.11 -3.48
CA CYS A 23 -6.64 12.63 -3.73
C CYS A 23 -7.69 13.71 -3.45
N GLY A 24 -7.35 14.81 -2.77
CA GLY A 24 -8.31 15.83 -2.33
C GLY A 24 -8.90 15.52 -0.95
N ALA A 25 -9.64 16.49 -0.39
CA ALA A 25 -10.27 16.34 0.92
C ALA A 25 -11.24 15.16 0.94
N PRO A 26 -11.18 14.28 1.97
CA PRO A 26 -12.09 13.15 2.06
C PRO A 26 -13.53 13.60 2.32
N GLN A 27 -14.49 12.81 1.86
CA GLN A 27 -15.87 12.94 2.29
C GLN A 27 -16.00 12.72 3.80
N THR A 28 -17.06 13.26 4.40
CA THR A 28 -17.34 13.16 5.84
C THR A 28 -18.63 12.41 6.16
N GLN A 29 -19.34 11.95 5.13
CA GLN A 29 -20.60 11.21 5.27
C GLN A 29 -20.51 9.91 4.50
N PHE A 30 -20.72 8.80 5.20
CA PHE A 30 -20.61 7.45 4.67
C PHE A 30 -21.79 6.60 5.13
N PRO A 31 -22.19 5.57 4.36
CA PRO A 31 -23.13 4.57 4.87
C PRO A 31 -22.51 3.78 6.04
N ASN A 32 -23.35 3.25 6.94
CA ASN A 32 -22.88 2.45 8.08
C ASN A 32 -22.16 1.16 7.64
N LYS A 33 -22.49 0.61 6.47
CA LYS A 33 -21.83 -0.56 5.89
C LYS A 33 -21.55 -0.33 4.42
N PHE A 34 -20.43 -0.87 3.96
CA PHE A 34 -20.02 -0.83 2.58
C PHE A 34 -19.06 -1.97 2.29
N SER A 35 -19.15 -2.52 1.08
CA SER A 35 -18.16 -3.44 0.51
C SER A 35 -17.98 -3.08 -0.96
N ILE A 36 -16.74 -3.09 -1.44
CA ILE A 36 -16.48 -3.09 -2.88
C ILE A 36 -17.01 -4.40 -3.49
N ASP A 37 -17.33 -4.37 -4.79
CA ASP A 37 -17.59 -5.60 -5.52
C ASP A 37 -16.33 -6.49 -5.47
N ARG A 38 -16.49 -7.75 -5.03
CA ARG A 38 -15.38 -8.70 -4.84
C ARG A 38 -14.56 -8.93 -6.11
N LYS A 39 -15.11 -8.68 -7.31
CA LYS A 39 -14.33 -8.71 -8.56
C LYS A 39 -13.22 -7.66 -8.59
N TYR A 40 -13.38 -6.54 -7.87
CA TYR A 40 -12.36 -5.50 -7.68
C TYR A 40 -11.54 -5.69 -6.39
N ALA A 41 -11.66 -6.87 -5.75
CA ALA A 41 -10.71 -7.32 -4.74
C ALA A 41 -9.66 -8.27 -5.33
N GLY A 42 -9.78 -8.70 -6.60
CA GLY A 42 -8.92 -9.72 -7.22
C GLY A 42 -9.19 -11.13 -6.66
N LYS A 43 -8.61 -12.16 -7.28
CA LYS A 43 -8.84 -13.56 -6.87
C LYS A 43 -8.33 -13.81 -5.45
N VAL A 44 -8.99 -14.71 -4.72
CA VAL A 44 -8.49 -15.15 -3.41
C VAL A 44 -7.28 -16.07 -3.64
N LYS A 45 -6.11 -15.60 -3.20
CA LYS A 45 -4.84 -16.31 -3.35
C LYS A 45 -4.54 -17.16 -2.11
N ASN A 46 -3.56 -18.06 -2.23
CA ASN A 46 -3.09 -18.89 -1.13
C ASN A 46 -1.57 -18.88 -1.05
N GLN A 47 -1.01 -18.26 -0.02
CA GLN A 47 0.43 -18.18 0.18
C GLN A 47 1.08 -19.47 0.70
N GLY A 48 0.28 -20.40 1.23
CA GLY A 48 0.80 -21.60 1.90
C GLY A 48 1.81 -21.25 2.99
N ASN A 49 2.98 -21.89 2.94
CA ASN A 49 4.03 -21.73 3.95
C ASN A 49 5.08 -20.66 3.60
N VAL A 50 4.85 -19.84 2.57
CA VAL A 50 5.76 -18.77 2.16
C VAL A 50 5.37 -17.47 2.84
N GLY A 51 6.34 -16.70 3.34
CA GLY A 51 6.15 -15.38 3.96
C GLY A 51 5.77 -14.28 2.96
N SER A 52 4.86 -14.54 2.02
CA SER A 52 4.58 -13.68 0.86
C SER A 52 3.25 -12.91 0.96
N CYS A 53 2.69 -12.68 2.15
CA CYS A 53 1.38 -12.04 2.28
C CYS A 53 1.30 -10.63 1.66
N VAL A 54 2.37 -9.83 1.72
CA VAL A 54 2.46 -8.54 1.02
C VAL A 54 2.40 -8.73 -0.49
N ALA A 55 3.10 -9.74 -1.02
CA ALA A 55 3.10 -10.05 -2.45
C ALA A 55 1.74 -10.53 -2.96
N MET A 56 0.98 -11.23 -2.12
CA MET A 56 -0.38 -11.68 -2.41
C MET A 56 -1.34 -10.50 -2.56
N VAL A 57 -1.21 -9.47 -1.70
CA VAL A 57 -2.03 -8.26 -1.79
C VAL A 57 -1.62 -7.42 -2.98
N ILE A 58 -0.32 -7.18 -3.18
CA ILE A 58 0.19 -6.41 -4.33
C ILE A 58 -0.23 -7.03 -5.66
N SER A 59 -0.03 -8.33 -5.85
CA SER A 59 -0.44 -9.02 -7.07
C SER A 59 -1.96 -8.95 -7.29
N SER A 60 -2.77 -9.09 -6.24
CA SER A 60 -4.22 -8.91 -6.33
C SER A 60 -4.60 -7.49 -6.77
N ILE A 61 -3.92 -6.47 -6.27
CA ILE A 61 -4.15 -5.07 -6.70
C ILE A 61 -3.72 -4.91 -8.15
N ALA A 62 -2.60 -5.50 -8.57
CA ALA A 62 -2.13 -5.46 -9.96
C ALA A 62 -3.18 -6.03 -10.94
N GLU A 63 -3.80 -7.16 -10.60
CA GLU A 63 -4.91 -7.76 -11.36
C GLU A 63 -6.09 -6.80 -11.49
N VAL A 64 -6.47 -6.14 -10.39
CA VAL A 64 -7.59 -5.19 -10.37
C VAL A 64 -7.29 -3.93 -11.17
N LEU A 65 -6.07 -3.39 -11.04
CA LEU A 65 -5.66 -2.21 -11.81
C LEU A 65 -5.61 -2.53 -13.30
N TYR A 66 -5.02 -3.66 -13.69
CA TYR A 66 -5.02 -4.11 -15.08
C TYR A 66 -6.45 -4.24 -15.62
N ARG A 67 -7.35 -4.90 -14.88
CA ARG A 67 -8.75 -5.03 -15.24
C ARG A 67 -9.44 -3.68 -15.44
N LYS A 68 -9.17 -2.70 -14.58
CA LYS A 68 -9.70 -1.33 -14.72
C LYS A 68 -9.19 -0.64 -15.98
N THR A 69 -7.93 -0.85 -16.38
CA THR A 69 -7.44 -0.36 -17.68
C THR A 69 -8.16 -0.98 -18.88
N LYS A 70 -8.73 -2.19 -18.71
CA LYS A 70 -9.43 -2.95 -19.74
C LYS A 70 -10.96 -2.90 -19.64
N GLU A 71 -11.53 -2.13 -18.71
CA GLU A 71 -12.97 -2.11 -18.44
C GLU A 71 -13.79 -1.69 -19.66
N ASN A 72 -13.21 -0.85 -20.54
CA ASN A 72 -13.81 -0.41 -21.79
C ASN A 72 -13.32 -1.19 -23.03
N GLU A 73 -12.45 -2.19 -22.85
CA GLU A 73 -11.82 -2.98 -23.93
C GLU A 73 -12.32 -4.43 -23.99
N GLY A 74 -13.32 -4.79 -23.17
CA GLY A 74 -13.93 -6.13 -23.18
C GLY A 74 -13.14 -7.20 -22.42
N PHE A 75 -12.53 -6.84 -21.28
CA PHE A 75 -11.85 -7.79 -20.38
C PHE A 75 -12.73 -9.02 -20.09
N THR A 76 -12.13 -10.22 -20.15
CA THR A 76 -12.79 -11.44 -19.65
C THR A 76 -11.84 -12.28 -18.79
N GLU A 77 -12.37 -12.83 -17.70
CA GLU A 77 -11.65 -13.74 -16.80
C GLU A 77 -11.26 -15.05 -17.48
N GLU A 78 -11.90 -15.42 -18.59
CA GLU A 78 -11.64 -16.67 -19.28
C GLU A 78 -10.45 -16.52 -20.24
N THR A 79 -10.45 -15.45 -21.03
CA THR A 79 -9.57 -15.33 -22.20
C THR A 79 -8.44 -14.33 -22.05
N ASP A 80 -8.49 -13.41 -21.09
CA ASP A 80 -7.44 -12.40 -20.96
C ASP A 80 -6.14 -13.02 -20.44
N LEU A 81 -5.06 -12.82 -21.20
CA LEU A 81 -3.74 -13.39 -20.91
C LEU A 81 -3.14 -12.83 -19.61
N TYR A 82 -3.51 -11.61 -19.22
CA TYR A 82 -2.90 -10.90 -18.09
C TYR A 82 -3.89 -10.72 -16.92
N LYS A 83 -4.89 -11.61 -16.83
CA LYS A 83 -5.86 -11.62 -15.73
C LYS A 83 -5.27 -11.93 -14.35
N ASP A 84 -4.13 -12.63 -14.31
CA ASP A 84 -3.43 -13.04 -13.09
C ASP A 84 -2.02 -12.42 -13.04
N PHE A 85 -1.60 -11.98 -11.85
CA PHE A 85 -0.26 -11.42 -11.62
C PHE A 85 0.58 -12.24 -10.64
N SER A 86 1.88 -12.30 -10.93
CA SER A 86 2.86 -13.16 -10.29
C SER A 86 3.21 -12.71 -8.88
N GLU A 87 2.81 -13.51 -7.88
CA GLU A 87 3.22 -13.30 -6.48
C GLU A 87 4.72 -13.53 -6.30
N GLY A 88 5.30 -14.47 -7.04
CA GLY A 88 6.73 -14.77 -6.98
C GLY A 88 7.60 -13.65 -7.52
N TRP A 89 7.20 -13.01 -8.61
CA TRP A 89 7.88 -11.82 -9.11
C TRP A 89 7.82 -10.71 -8.07
N VAL A 90 6.64 -10.45 -7.50
CA VAL A 90 6.49 -9.44 -6.45
C VAL A 90 7.38 -9.78 -5.25
N TYR A 91 7.32 -11.02 -4.76
CA TYR A 91 8.05 -11.46 -3.58
C TYR A 91 9.57 -11.43 -3.82
N GLY A 92 10.06 -11.81 -5.00
CA GLY A 92 11.49 -11.86 -5.32
C GLY A 92 12.10 -10.56 -5.81
N ALA A 93 11.39 -9.82 -6.68
CA ALA A 93 11.91 -8.65 -7.40
C ALA A 93 11.67 -7.33 -6.67
N LEU A 94 10.52 -7.17 -5.99
CA LEU A 94 10.10 -5.87 -5.45
C LEU A 94 10.65 -5.63 -4.05
N ARG A 95 11.98 -5.61 -3.95
CA ARG A 95 12.74 -5.39 -2.73
C ARG A 95 14.20 -5.07 -3.06
N ASN A 96 14.92 -4.54 -2.07
CA ASN A 96 16.36 -4.28 -2.18
C ASN A 96 17.15 -5.54 -2.61
N ASP A 97 18.19 -5.35 -3.43
CA ASP A 97 18.89 -6.44 -4.12
C ASP A 97 19.72 -7.35 -3.24
N ASP A 98 20.14 -6.82 -2.09
CA ASP A 98 20.89 -7.56 -1.06
C ASP A 98 19.97 -8.22 -0.02
N SER A 99 18.67 -7.94 -0.06
CA SER A 99 17.73 -8.48 0.92
C SER A 99 17.35 -9.92 0.61
N THR A 100 17.85 -10.85 1.42
CA THR A 100 17.47 -12.27 1.41
C THR A 100 16.58 -12.69 2.58
N ALA A 101 16.11 -11.73 3.39
CA ALA A 101 15.22 -12.00 4.51
C ALA A 101 13.84 -12.44 4.01
N GLU A 102 13.23 -13.38 4.74
CA GLU A 102 11.82 -13.74 4.57
C GLU A 102 10.91 -12.56 4.90
N GLY A 103 9.76 -12.50 4.25
CA GLY A 103 8.82 -11.38 4.38
C GLY A 103 9.16 -10.18 3.52
N MET A 104 8.34 -9.13 3.62
CA MET A 104 8.46 -7.88 2.86
C MET A 104 8.14 -6.66 3.72
N ILE A 105 8.91 -5.60 3.50
CA ILE A 105 8.57 -4.24 3.93
C ILE A 105 7.63 -3.65 2.88
N VAL A 106 6.48 -3.10 3.30
CA VAL A 106 5.41 -2.66 2.38
C VAL A 106 5.85 -1.47 1.54
N SER A 107 6.36 -0.40 2.14
CA SER A 107 6.76 0.81 1.42
C SER A 107 7.85 0.50 0.38
N ASN A 108 8.84 -0.31 0.75
CA ASN A 108 9.86 -0.80 -0.17
C ASN A 108 9.22 -1.59 -1.33
N ALA A 109 8.30 -2.51 -1.03
CA ALA A 109 7.64 -3.29 -2.08
C ALA A 109 6.85 -2.40 -3.06
N LEU A 110 6.12 -1.40 -2.53
CA LEU A 110 5.36 -0.44 -3.34
C LEU A 110 6.27 0.47 -4.17
N GLU A 111 7.38 0.96 -3.61
CA GLU A 111 8.32 1.79 -4.33
C GLU A 111 9.04 1.01 -5.43
N TYR A 112 9.45 -0.24 -5.16
CA TYR A 112 10.02 -1.09 -6.20
C TYR A 112 8.97 -1.47 -7.25
N TRP A 113 7.69 -1.64 -6.88
CA TRP A 113 6.62 -1.82 -7.85
C TRP A 113 6.49 -0.59 -8.77
N ARG A 114 6.57 0.62 -8.21
CA ARG A 114 6.57 1.86 -8.99
C ARG A 114 7.76 1.95 -9.97
N LEU A 115 8.93 1.45 -9.57
CA LEU A 115 10.18 1.55 -10.35
C LEU A 115 10.39 0.43 -11.37
N LEU A 116 10.03 -0.79 -11.00
CA LEU A 116 10.31 -2.01 -11.76
C LEU A 116 9.07 -2.60 -12.43
N GLY A 117 7.89 -2.30 -11.88
CA GLY A 117 6.62 -2.86 -12.31
C GLY A 117 6.37 -4.30 -11.84
N SER A 118 5.12 -4.73 -11.92
CA SER A 118 4.69 -6.10 -11.62
C SER A 118 4.66 -6.94 -12.90
N LEU A 119 4.37 -8.23 -12.80
CA LEU A 119 4.48 -9.14 -13.93
C LEU A 119 3.26 -10.08 -13.99
N PRO A 120 2.60 -10.23 -15.16
CA PRO A 120 1.57 -11.24 -15.36
C PRO A 120 2.11 -12.66 -15.10
N SER A 121 1.31 -13.53 -14.48
CA SER A 121 1.74 -14.86 -14.05
C SER A 121 2.19 -15.77 -15.21
N ILE A 122 1.68 -15.54 -16.42
CA ILE A 122 2.09 -16.31 -17.63
C ILE A 122 3.60 -16.23 -17.90
N TYR A 123 4.27 -15.17 -17.46
CA TYR A 123 5.72 -15.01 -17.61
C TYR A 123 6.51 -15.59 -16.44
N PHE A 124 5.90 -15.71 -15.27
CA PHE A 124 6.54 -16.14 -14.02
C PHE A 124 5.51 -16.72 -13.04
N ASP A 125 5.31 -18.04 -13.06
CA ASP A 125 4.39 -18.75 -12.16
C ASP A 125 5.17 -19.64 -11.19
N MET A 126 6.04 -19.02 -10.39
CA MET A 126 6.86 -19.71 -9.40
C MET A 126 6.75 -18.98 -8.07
N LEU A 127 6.53 -19.68 -6.97
CA LEU A 127 6.56 -19.11 -5.63
C LEU A 127 7.41 -19.98 -4.72
N TYR A 128 8.59 -19.50 -4.39
CA TYR A 128 9.51 -20.11 -3.43
C TYR A 128 9.73 -19.17 -2.25
N GLU A 129 10.13 -19.74 -1.12
CA GLU A 129 10.58 -18.94 0.02
C GLU A 129 11.95 -18.30 -0.28
N MET A 130 12.26 -17.21 0.43
CA MET A 130 13.58 -16.62 0.40
C MET A 130 14.63 -17.58 0.99
N PRO A 131 15.87 -17.62 0.44
CA PRO A 131 16.41 -16.77 -0.62
C PRO A 131 16.18 -17.27 -2.06
N ASP A 132 15.53 -18.42 -2.24
CA ASP A 132 15.54 -19.14 -3.52
C ASP A 132 14.79 -18.40 -4.63
N ILE A 133 13.65 -17.80 -4.31
CA ILE A 133 12.91 -16.97 -5.28
C ILE A 133 13.75 -15.79 -5.81
N LYS A 134 14.63 -15.20 -4.98
CA LYS A 134 15.51 -14.11 -5.42
C LYS A 134 16.53 -14.60 -6.44
N LYS A 135 17.05 -15.82 -6.28
CA LYS A 135 17.98 -16.43 -7.26
C LYS A 135 17.30 -16.61 -8.61
N VAL A 136 16.04 -17.06 -8.59
CA VAL A 136 15.24 -17.28 -9.81
C VAL A 136 14.90 -15.95 -10.49
N VAL A 137 14.53 -14.91 -9.74
CA VAL A 137 14.32 -13.57 -10.32
C VAL A 137 15.60 -13.01 -10.92
N LYS A 138 16.74 -13.14 -10.23
CA LYS A 138 18.05 -12.69 -10.74
C LYS A 138 18.48 -13.42 -12.02
N SER A 139 18.07 -14.66 -12.23
CA SER A 139 18.35 -15.38 -13.49
C SER A 139 17.42 -15.00 -14.65
N ARG A 140 16.42 -14.15 -14.40
CA ARG A 140 15.40 -13.72 -15.37
C ARG A 140 15.42 -12.21 -15.60
N GLU A 141 16.61 -11.66 -15.84
CA GLU A 141 16.79 -10.23 -16.17
C GLU A 141 15.96 -9.79 -17.39
N ASP A 142 15.67 -10.73 -18.31
CA ASP A 142 14.81 -10.53 -19.49
C ASP A 142 13.41 -10.01 -19.13
N LEU A 143 12.88 -10.40 -17.97
CA LEU A 143 11.52 -10.08 -17.56
C LEU A 143 11.34 -8.65 -17.05
N TYR A 144 12.41 -7.96 -16.65
CA TYR A 144 12.32 -6.58 -16.16
C TYR A 144 11.82 -5.60 -17.23
N LYS A 145 12.05 -5.90 -18.51
CA LYS A 145 11.53 -5.08 -19.61
C LYS A 145 10.01 -5.18 -19.68
N ILE A 146 9.45 -6.37 -19.50
CA ILE A 146 8.00 -6.62 -19.50
C ILE A 146 7.38 -6.06 -18.22
N ALA A 147 8.02 -6.29 -17.07
CA ALA A 147 7.50 -5.82 -15.78
C ALA A 147 7.26 -4.31 -15.77
N LYS A 148 8.16 -3.53 -16.38
CA LYS A 148 8.06 -2.07 -16.52
C LYS A 148 6.81 -1.57 -17.27
N GLU A 149 6.09 -2.44 -17.97
CA GLU A 149 4.80 -2.11 -18.60
C GLU A 149 3.63 -2.09 -17.60
N PHE A 150 3.83 -2.65 -16.39
CA PHE A 150 2.81 -2.71 -15.33
C PHE A 150 3.25 -2.03 -14.03
N PRO A 151 3.67 -0.74 -14.06
CA PRO A 151 3.98 0.01 -12.85
C PRO A 151 2.71 0.51 -12.16
N ILE A 152 2.86 0.92 -10.91
CA ILE A 152 1.92 1.85 -10.27
C ILE A 152 2.41 3.28 -10.48
N GLY A 153 1.51 4.24 -10.50
CA GLY A 153 1.86 5.66 -10.56
C GLY A 153 2.35 6.22 -9.22
N GLY A 154 1.91 5.64 -8.12
CA GLY A 154 2.31 6.01 -6.77
C GLY A 154 1.49 5.29 -5.71
N TYR A 155 1.69 5.67 -4.46
CA TYR A 155 0.90 5.18 -3.34
C TYR A 155 0.79 6.26 -2.26
N VAL A 156 -0.25 6.15 -1.43
CA VAL A 156 -0.56 7.08 -0.34
C VAL A 156 -0.69 6.27 0.94
N ALA A 157 -0.04 6.71 2.02
CA ALA A 157 -0.20 6.12 3.34
C ALA A 157 -1.40 6.76 4.07
N LEU A 158 -2.34 5.95 4.55
CA LEU A 158 -3.54 6.40 5.26
C LEU A 158 -3.39 6.19 6.78
N ASN A 159 -2.21 6.54 7.30
CA ASN A 159 -1.75 6.16 8.64
C ASN A 159 -1.80 7.31 9.65
N TYR A 160 -2.88 8.09 9.62
CA TYR A 160 -3.04 9.23 10.53
C TYR A 160 -3.22 8.78 11.99
N ALA A 161 -2.60 9.50 12.92
CA ALA A 161 -2.76 9.25 14.35
C ALA A 161 -4.18 9.57 14.84
N ASP A 162 -4.82 10.58 14.23
CA ASP A 162 -6.24 10.88 14.45
C ASP A 162 -7.11 9.77 13.85
N LYS A 163 -7.89 9.10 14.72
CA LYS A 163 -8.68 7.92 14.36
C LYS A 163 -9.82 8.25 13.42
N GLU A 164 -10.47 9.40 13.60
CA GLU A 164 -11.63 9.79 12.80
C GLU A 164 -11.17 10.19 11.39
N ARG A 165 -10.13 11.02 11.30
CA ARG A 165 -9.47 11.38 10.04
C ARG A 165 -9.02 10.13 9.29
N ARG A 166 -8.37 9.19 10.00
CA ARG A 166 -7.95 7.92 9.42
C ARG A 166 -9.12 7.10 8.87
N ASP A 167 -10.16 6.90 9.67
CA ASP A 167 -11.32 6.12 9.24
C ASP A 167 -12.03 6.75 8.05
N ASN A 168 -12.27 8.07 8.09
CA ASN A 168 -12.88 8.81 6.99
C ASN A 168 -12.05 8.74 5.71
N THR A 169 -10.72 8.84 5.82
CA THR A 169 -9.82 8.72 4.66
C THR A 169 -9.85 7.32 4.06
N ILE A 170 -9.84 6.26 4.89
CA ILE A 170 -9.93 4.88 4.42
C ILE A 170 -11.27 4.64 3.70
N LYS A 171 -12.37 5.14 4.27
CA LYS A 171 -13.71 5.04 3.68
C LYS A 171 -13.80 5.79 2.36
N ASP A 172 -13.30 7.02 2.31
CA ASP A 172 -13.24 7.83 1.08
C ASP A 172 -12.42 7.12 -0.01
N ALA A 173 -11.27 6.56 0.34
CA ALA A 173 -10.43 5.84 -0.61
C ALA A 173 -11.16 4.60 -1.19
N LEU A 174 -11.81 3.80 -0.33
CA LEU A 174 -12.57 2.62 -0.77
C LEU A 174 -13.75 2.98 -1.68
N THR A 175 -14.52 4.01 -1.36
CA THR A 175 -15.69 4.40 -2.17
C THR A 175 -15.29 5.10 -3.45
N LYS A 176 -14.30 5.98 -3.40
CA LYS A 176 -13.85 6.80 -4.53
C LYS A 176 -13.19 5.97 -5.61
N TYR A 177 -12.32 5.04 -5.23
CA TYR A 177 -11.53 4.26 -6.19
C TYR A 177 -12.18 2.91 -6.53
N GLY A 178 -12.99 2.36 -5.63
CA GLY A 178 -13.76 1.14 -5.84
C GLY A 178 -12.89 -0.11 -5.99
N TYR A 179 -11.71 -0.14 -5.36
CA TYR A 179 -10.85 -1.32 -5.24
C TYR A 179 -10.20 -1.38 -3.87
N GLY A 180 -9.70 -2.57 -3.51
CA GLY A 180 -9.20 -2.83 -2.17
C GLY A 180 -7.91 -2.09 -1.83
N LEU A 181 -7.73 -1.80 -0.53
CA LEU A 181 -6.56 -1.11 0.01
C LEU A 181 -5.61 -2.13 0.63
N LEU A 182 -4.30 -1.96 0.44
CA LEU A 182 -3.32 -2.80 1.14
C LEU A 182 -3.31 -2.40 2.61
N ALA A 183 -3.42 -3.38 3.52
CA ALA A 183 -3.39 -3.10 4.95
C ALA A 183 -2.57 -4.13 5.73
N VAL A 184 -2.03 -3.67 6.86
CA VAL A 184 -1.20 -4.45 7.77
C VAL A 184 -1.88 -4.49 9.13
N SER A 185 -1.99 -5.69 9.68
CA SER A 185 -2.28 -5.91 11.09
C SER A 185 -1.03 -6.47 11.75
N ASN A 186 -0.54 -5.83 12.81
CA ASN A 186 0.69 -6.26 13.48
C ASN A 186 0.51 -7.52 14.32
N ASN A 187 -0.72 -7.81 14.77
CA ASN A 187 -0.91 -8.84 15.81
C ASN A 187 -2.26 -9.57 15.81
N TYR A 188 -3.25 -9.16 15.00
CA TYR A 188 -4.56 -9.83 14.99
C TYR A 188 -4.47 -11.30 14.57
N PHE A 189 -3.52 -11.63 13.70
CA PHE A 189 -3.30 -12.97 13.16
C PHE A 189 -2.24 -13.77 13.94
N GLY A 190 -1.86 -13.31 15.14
CA GLY A 190 -0.82 -13.89 15.98
C GLY A 190 0.57 -13.27 15.77
N GLU A 191 0.84 -12.79 14.56
CA GLU A 191 2.02 -12.02 14.17
C GLU A 191 1.65 -11.01 13.06
N GLY A 192 2.62 -10.27 12.55
CA GLY A 192 2.38 -9.25 11.52
C GLY A 192 1.89 -9.89 10.22
N HIS A 193 0.75 -9.43 9.70
CA HIS A 193 0.15 -9.97 8.48
C HIS A 193 -0.39 -8.86 7.56
N CYS A 194 -0.26 -9.08 6.25
CA CYS A 194 -0.77 -8.19 5.22
C CYS A 194 -2.08 -8.75 4.65
N ILE A 195 -3.10 -7.91 4.60
CA ILE A 195 -4.45 -8.18 4.11
C ILE A 195 -4.88 -7.07 3.14
N MET A 196 -6.01 -7.26 2.47
CA MET A 196 -6.62 -6.21 1.64
C MET A 196 -7.93 -5.76 2.29
N LEU A 197 -8.07 -4.49 2.64
CA LEU A 197 -9.37 -3.95 3.08
C LEU A 197 -10.30 -3.81 1.89
N THR A 198 -11.54 -4.23 2.06
CA THR A 198 -12.56 -4.24 0.99
C THR A 198 -13.84 -3.53 1.38
N GLY A 199 -13.98 -3.11 2.64
CA GLY A 199 -15.21 -2.54 3.15
C GLY A 199 -15.16 -2.25 4.64
N TRP A 200 -16.33 -1.93 5.21
CA TRP A 200 -16.49 -1.72 6.64
C TRP A 200 -17.90 -2.07 7.12
N ASP A 201 -17.98 -2.31 8.43
CA ASP A 201 -19.21 -2.42 9.20
C ASP A 201 -19.06 -1.57 10.47
N ASP A 202 -19.62 -0.36 10.45
CA ASP A 202 -19.55 0.59 11.56
C ASP A 202 -20.40 0.16 12.74
N GLU A 203 -21.46 -0.63 12.53
CA GLU A 203 -22.29 -1.16 13.62
C GLU A 203 -21.48 -2.08 14.53
N ASN A 204 -20.44 -2.70 13.99
CA ASN A 204 -19.58 -3.65 14.70
C ASN A 204 -18.15 -3.14 14.90
N ASP A 205 -17.86 -1.89 14.54
CA ASP A 205 -16.53 -1.27 14.55
C ASP A 205 -15.44 -2.13 13.86
N LYS A 206 -15.74 -2.59 12.63
CA LYS A 206 -14.86 -3.49 11.86
C LYS A 206 -14.63 -3.01 10.43
N TYR A 207 -13.47 -3.36 9.90
CA TYR A 207 -13.24 -3.40 8.45
C TYR A 207 -13.51 -4.79 7.91
N GLU A 208 -14.05 -4.87 6.69
CA GLU A 208 -14.05 -6.08 5.88
C GLU A 208 -12.68 -6.22 5.19
N PHE A 209 -12.16 -7.45 5.10
CA PHE A 209 -10.90 -7.72 4.42
C PHE A 209 -10.94 -9.02 3.61
N LYS A 210 -10.10 -9.07 2.57
CA LYS A 210 -9.70 -10.29 1.86
C LYS A 210 -8.35 -10.78 2.40
N ASN A 211 -8.25 -12.08 2.67
CA ASN A 211 -7.03 -12.77 3.10
C ASN A 211 -6.34 -13.52 1.95
N SER A 212 -5.15 -14.05 2.21
CA SER A 212 -4.31 -14.81 1.27
C SER A 212 -4.11 -16.27 1.71
N TRP A 213 -5.12 -16.85 2.37
CA TRP A 213 -5.10 -18.22 2.94
C TRP A 213 -6.02 -19.20 2.21
N GLY A 214 -6.38 -18.88 0.96
CA GLY A 214 -7.30 -19.65 0.14
C GLY A 214 -8.78 -19.47 0.50
N GLU A 215 -9.65 -19.96 -0.38
CA GLU A 215 -11.10 -19.76 -0.29
C GLU A 215 -11.75 -20.51 0.89
N ASN A 216 -11.11 -21.57 1.40
CA ASN A 216 -11.60 -22.28 2.58
C ASN A 216 -11.48 -21.45 3.87
N TYR A 217 -10.77 -20.32 3.84
CA TYR A 217 -10.69 -19.42 4.97
C TYR A 217 -11.99 -18.63 5.15
N ARG A 218 -12.73 -18.91 6.23
CA ARG A 218 -13.93 -18.16 6.62
C ARG A 218 -14.93 -18.01 5.46
N ASP A 219 -15.33 -16.79 5.11
CA ASP A 219 -16.28 -16.52 4.05
C ASP A 219 -15.56 -16.40 2.70
N LYS A 220 -15.21 -17.55 2.10
CA LYS A 220 -14.58 -17.61 0.77
C LYS A 220 -13.30 -16.76 0.70
N GLY A 221 -12.47 -16.78 1.73
CA GLY A 221 -11.25 -15.97 1.84
C GLY A 221 -11.42 -14.59 2.48
N PHE A 222 -12.65 -14.17 2.78
CA PHE A 222 -12.96 -12.87 3.38
C PHE A 222 -13.28 -12.98 4.87
N GLY A 223 -13.18 -11.86 5.57
CA GLY A 223 -13.57 -11.76 6.97
C GLY A 223 -13.64 -10.32 7.46
N TYR A 224 -13.84 -10.17 8.77
CA TYR A 224 -13.88 -8.88 9.44
C TYR A 224 -12.80 -8.78 10.51
N ILE A 225 -12.21 -7.60 10.63
CA ILE A 225 -11.18 -7.26 11.61
C ILE A 225 -11.60 -5.98 12.35
N PRO A 226 -11.48 -5.91 13.70
CA PRO A 226 -11.75 -4.67 14.42
C PRO A 226 -10.86 -3.53 13.90
N LYS A 227 -11.41 -2.32 13.77
CA LYS A 227 -10.69 -1.20 13.15
C LYS A 227 -9.38 -0.85 13.85
N ASP A 228 -9.37 -0.98 15.18
CA ASP A 228 -8.20 -0.74 16.03
C ASP A 228 -7.07 -1.79 15.86
N LYS A 229 -7.34 -2.90 15.17
CA LYS A 229 -6.34 -3.94 14.85
C LYS A 229 -5.72 -3.79 13.47
N VAL A 230 -6.13 -2.81 12.69
CA VAL A 230 -5.44 -2.43 11.46
C VAL A 230 -4.45 -1.31 11.79
N ASN A 231 -3.16 -1.54 11.55
CA ASN A 231 -2.07 -0.64 11.93
C ASN A 231 -1.62 0.26 10.78
N SER A 232 -1.51 -0.28 9.58
CA SER A 232 -1.11 0.48 8.40
C SER A 232 -2.03 0.22 7.22
N VAL A 233 -2.34 1.24 6.43
CA VAL A 233 -3.18 1.15 5.23
C VAL A 233 -2.57 2.01 4.13
N TYR A 234 -2.57 1.48 2.91
CA TYR A 234 -2.02 2.12 1.73
C TYR A 234 -3.02 2.06 0.58
N LEU A 235 -3.26 3.22 -0.03
CA LEU A 235 -3.92 3.33 -1.32
C LEU A 235 -2.86 3.27 -2.42
N ILE A 236 -3.04 2.38 -3.38
CA ILE A 236 -2.18 2.25 -4.55
C ILE A 236 -2.82 3.04 -5.69
N LEU A 237 -2.06 3.91 -6.35
CA LEU A 237 -2.54 4.76 -7.43
C LEU A 237 -2.07 4.23 -8.78
N MET A 238 -3.01 4.12 -9.72
CA MET A 238 -2.70 3.77 -11.10
C MET A 238 -1.92 4.89 -11.80
N ASP A 239 -2.41 6.12 -11.69
CA ASP A 239 -1.81 7.27 -12.34
C ASP A 239 -0.72 7.92 -11.49
N LYS A 240 0.34 8.41 -12.14
CA LYS A 240 1.42 9.16 -11.48
C LYS A 240 0.83 10.48 -10.94
N PRO A 241 0.86 10.75 -9.62
CA PRO A 241 0.42 12.03 -9.10
C PRO A 241 1.27 13.16 -9.70
N GLY A 242 0.59 14.11 -10.35
CA GLY A 242 1.20 15.28 -10.96
C GLY A 242 1.29 16.47 -10.01
N LEU A 243 2.05 17.49 -10.40
CA LEU A 243 2.01 18.81 -9.78
C LEU A 243 1.02 19.71 -10.52
N LYS A 244 0.39 20.61 -9.79
CA LYS A 244 -0.52 21.63 -10.36
C LYS A 244 0.22 22.88 -10.86
N PHE A 245 1.54 22.92 -10.68
CA PHE A 245 2.35 24.11 -10.93
C PHE A 245 2.80 24.20 -12.38
N THR A 246 2.54 25.34 -13.01
CA THR A 246 2.88 25.63 -14.41
C THR A 246 4.33 26.08 -14.59
N ASP A 247 4.99 26.51 -13.50
CA ASP A 247 6.38 26.98 -13.44
C ASP A 247 7.37 25.90 -12.96
N VAL A 248 6.90 24.66 -12.76
CA VAL A 248 7.72 23.54 -12.30
C VAL A 248 7.84 22.48 -13.41
N SER A 249 8.87 22.63 -14.26
CA SER A 249 9.11 21.74 -15.39
C SER A 249 9.78 20.42 -14.98
N GLU A 250 9.34 19.27 -15.56
CA GLU A 250 9.84 17.92 -15.22
C GLU A 250 11.34 17.70 -15.51
N ASP A 251 11.92 18.46 -16.44
CA ASP A 251 13.32 18.37 -16.87
C ASP A 251 14.31 19.13 -15.95
N LYS A 252 13.80 19.89 -14.98
CA LYS A 252 14.64 20.71 -14.09
C LYS A 252 15.05 19.95 -12.83
N TRP A 253 16.24 20.29 -12.31
CA TRP A 253 16.82 19.69 -11.11
C TRP A 253 15.89 19.77 -9.89
N TYR A 254 15.11 20.85 -9.78
CA TYR A 254 14.19 21.10 -8.68
C TYR A 254 12.89 20.29 -8.76
N PHE A 255 12.57 19.67 -9.91
CA PHE A 255 11.30 18.99 -10.10
C PHE A 255 11.08 17.87 -9.08
N LYS A 256 12.04 16.94 -8.98
CA LYS A 256 11.96 15.79 -8.07
C LYS A 256 11.82 16.22 -6.61
N PRO A 257 12.69 17.09 -6.03
CA PRO A 257 12.54 17.50 -4.64
C PRO A 257 11.26 18.29 -4.37
N ILE A 258 10.85 19.20 -5.27
CA ILE A 258 9.57 19.91 -5.14
C ILE A 258 8.42 18.90 -5.17
N ARG A 259 8.42 17.99 -6.15
CA ARG A 259 7.37 16.98 -6.30
C ARG A 259 7.23 16.14 -5.04
N SER A 260 8.32 15.59 -4.53
CA SER A 260 8.30 14.78 -3.30
C SER A 260 7.78 15.59 -2.11
N ALA A 261 8.29 16.81 -1.88
CA ALA A 261 7.88 17.62 -0.74
C ALA A 261 6.43 18.11 -0.82
N VAL A 262 5.95 18.43 -2.02
CA VAL A 262 4.57 18.87 -2.24
C VAL A 262 3.62 17.71 -2.06
N LEU A 263 3.85 16.58 -2.73
CA LEU A 263 2.95 15.42 -2.65
C LEU A 263 2.90 14.82 -1.24
N ALA A 264 3.97 14.95 -0.43
CA ALA A 264 3.98 14.59 0.99
C ALA A 264 3.29 15.63 1.91
N GLY A 265 2.82 16.75 1.36
CA GLY A 265 2.21 17.85 2.14
C GLY A 265 3.20 18.62 3.01
N ILE A 266 4.51 18.51 2.73
CA ILE A 266 5.55 19.22 3.48
C ILE A 266 5.56 20.70 3.10
N VAL A 267 5.48 20.99 1.80
CA VAL A 267 5.44 22.36 1.26
C VAL A 267 4.22 22.54 0.34
N LYS A 268 3.86 23.79 0.09
CA LYS A 268 2.80 24.19 -0.86
C LYS A 268 3.32 25.28 -1.79
N GLY A 269 2.69 25.43 -2.95
CA GLY A 269 2.98 26.53 -3.86
C GLY A 269 2.59 27.89 -3.26
N VAL A 270 3.08 28.96 -3.88
CA VAL A 270 2.71 30.34 -3.52
C VAL A 270 1.24 30.63 -3.85
N ASN A 271 0.69 29.91 -4.82
CA ASN A 271 -0.72 29.89 -5.17
C ASN A 271 -1.09 28.50 -5.75
N GLU A 272 -2.29 28.37 -6.32
CA GLU A 272 -2.81 27.10 -6.86
C GLU A 272 -2.01 26.54 -8.05
N THR A 273 -1.35 27.40 -8.82
CA THR A 273 -0.73 27.06 -10.12
C THR A 273 0.74 27.50 -10.25
N SER A 274 1.33 28.07 -9.20
CA SER A 274 2.75 28.49 -9.18
C SER A 274 3.45 28.09 -7.88
N PHE A 275 4.72 27.68 -8.00
CA PHE A 275 5.61 27.37 -6.89
C PHE A 275 6.71 28.43 -6.68
N GLU A 276 7.14 29.09 -7.76
CA GLU A 276 8.28 30.01 -7.84
C GLU A 276 9.63 29.36 -7.43
N PRO A 277 10.12 28.33 -8.17
CA PRO A 277 11.28 27.54 -7.77
C PRO A 277 12.60 28.32 -7.64
N ASP A 278 12.73 29.44 -8.36
CA ASP A 278 13.93 30.30 -8.33
C ASP A 278 13.84 31.42 -7.29
N ARG A 279 12.66 31.62 -6.66
CA ARG A 279 12.50 32.63 -5.61
C ARG A 279 13.20 32.15 -4.33
N PRO A 280 13.94 33.03 -3.63
CA PRO A 280 14.45 32.71 -2.31
C PRO A 280 13.33 32.30 -1.35
N VAL A 281 13.50 31.16 -0.68
CA VAL A 281 12.60 30.71 0.39
C VAL A 281 12.67 31.66 1.58
N THR A 282 11.52 32.04 2.13
CA THR A 282 11.48 32.86 3.34
C THR A 282 11.71 31.99 4.58
N ARG A 283 12.16 32.61 5.67
CA ARG A 283 12.28 31.93 6.97
C ARG A 283 10.96 31.31 7.44
N ALA A 284 9.84 31.99 7.14
CA ALA A 284 8.50 31.52 7.50
C ALA A 284 8.13 30.25 6.72
N GLU A 285 8.36 30.23 5.41
CA GLU A 285 8.10 29.05 4.57
C GLU A 285 8.95 27.85 4.97
N PHE A 286 10.25 28.08 5.21
CA PHE A 286 11.15 27.03 5.69
C PHE A 286 10.68 26.46 7.04
N THR A 287 10.34 27.33 7.99
CA THR A 287 9.86 26.92 9.33
C THR A 287 8.55 26.16 9.24
N GLN A 288 7.64 26.58 8.35
CA GLN A 288 6.38 25.87 8.11
C GLN A 288 6.61 24.47 7.54
N GLY A 289 7.55 24.31 6.59
CA GLY A 289 7.96 23.00 6.08
C GLY A 289 8.50 22.09 7.18
N LEU A 290 9.37 22.60 8.05
CA LEU A 290 9.88 21.86 9.21
C LEU A 290 8.76 21.46 10.18
N LEU A 291 7.80 22.35 10.45
CA LEU A 291 6.65 22.04 11.30
C LEU A 291 5.80 20.91 10.71
N ASN A 292 5.60 20.91 9.39
CA ASN A 292 4.85 19.86 8.70
C ASN A 292 5.57 18.50 8.78
N VAL A 293 6.89 18.49 8.59
CA VAL A 293 7.72 17.28 8.81
C VAL A 293 7.61 16.80 10.26
N TYR A 294 7.74 17.71 11.23
CA TYR A 294 7.63 17.38 12.66
C TYR A 294 6.27 16.75 12.99
N LYS A 295 5.17 17.32 12.50
CA LYS A 295 3.82 16.76 12.69
C LYS A 295 3.71 15.34 12.15
N LYS A 296 4.24 15.09 10.95
CA LYS A 296 4.26 13.74 10.37
C LYS A 296 5.08 12.77 11.22
N ILE A 297 6.26 13.18 11.69
CA ILE A 297 7.10 12.37 12.60
C ILE A 297 6.36 12.07 13.91
N ASP A 298 5.71 13.07 14.50
CA ASP A 298 4.99 12.93 15.77
C ASP A 298 3.78 11.98 15.63
N GLU A 299 2.98 12.13 14.57
CA GLU A 299 1.88 11.22 14.24
C GLU A 299 2.38 9.77 14.09
N GLN A 300 3.51 9.56 13.39
CA GLN A 300 4.12 8.25 13.20
C GLN A 300 4.66 7.65 14.50
N ASN A 301 5.37 8.45 15.31
CA ASN A 301 5.92 8.03 16.59
C ASN A 301 4.81 7.63 17.57
N ASN A 302 3.72 8.40 17.62
CA ASN A 302 2.58 8.10 18.49
C ASN A 302 1.90 6.78 18.11
N ALA A 303 1.74 6.51 16.80
CA ALA A 303 1.24 5.23 16.33
C ALA A 303 2.18 4.05 16.67
N MET A 304 3.49 4.27 16.58
CA MET A 304 4.51 3.27 16.93
C MET A 304 4.55 2.98 18.43
N TYR A 305 4.63 4.00 19.29
CA TYR A 305 4.68 3.82 20.74
C TYR A 305 3.47 3.06 21.23
N LYS A 306 2.28 3.39 20.72
CA LYS A 306 1.06 2.64 21.03
C LYS A 306 1.18 1.16 20.63
N SER A 307 1.66 0.88 19.42
CA SER A 307 1.87 -0.50 18.94
C SER A 307 2.89 -1.27 19.79
N LEU A 308 3.95 -0.60 20.25
CA LEU A 308 4.98 -1.20 21.11
C LEU A 308 4.46 -1.47 22.53
N ILE A 309 3.72 -0.53 23.13
CA ILE A 309 3.10 -0.72 24.44
C ILE A 309 2.14 -1.92 24.40
N GLU A 310 1.27 -1.99 23.39
CA GLU A 310 0.37 -3.13 23.20
C GLU A 310 1.13 -4.47 23.07
N TYR A 311 2.32 -4.46 22.46
CA TYR A 311 3.17 -5.64 22.36
C TYR A 311 3.81 -6.01 23.71
N ILE A 312 4.32 -5.03 24.45
CA ILE A 312 4.95 -5.22 25.77
C ILE A 312 3.92 -5.74 26.78
N ASP A 313 2.77 -5.08 26.90
CA ASP A 313 1.71 -5.45 27.85
C ASP A 313 1.32 -6.92 27.69
N ARG A 314 1.21 -7.40 26.44
CA ARG A 314 0.93 -8.83 26.16
C ARG A 314 2.05 -9.77 26.56
N LYS A 315 3.32 -9.36 26.44
CA LYS A 315 4.46 -10.18 26.85
C LYS A 315 4.60 -10.22 28.37
N VAL A 316 4.20 -9.16 29.05
CA VAL A 316 4.18 -9.07 30.51
C VAL A 316 2.98 -9.80 31.12
N ASP A 317 1.80 -9.72 30.50
CA ASP A 317 0.58 -10.41 30.93
C ASP A 317 0.61 -11.92 30.69
N LYS A 318 1.52 -12.40 29.83
CA LYS A 318 1.92 -13.82 29.82
C LYS A 318 2.85 -14.11 31.00
N LYS A 319 2.34 -13.99 32.24
CA LYS A 319 2.97 -14.68 33.38
C LYS A 319 2.92 -16.19 33.12
N PRO A 320 4.01 -16.93 33.37
CA PRO A 320 3.98 -18.39 33.28
C PRO A 320 2.98 -18.91 34.31
N VAL A 321 2.03 -19.74 33.86
CA VAL A 321 1.24 -20.62 34.74
C VAL A 321 2.10 -21.83 35.09
#